data_AF-A0A6N7HX16-F1
#
_entry.id   AF-A0A6N7HX16-F1
#
_cell.length_a   1.000
_cell.length_b   1.000
_cell.length_c   1.000
_cell.angle_alpha   90.00
_cell.angle_beta   90.00
_cell.angle_gamma   90.00
#
_symmetry.space_group_name_H-M   'P 1'
#
loop_
_entity.id
_entity.type
_entity.pdbx_description
1 polymer ?
#
loop_
_entity_poly.entity_id
_entity_poly.type
_entity_poly.pdbx_seq_one_letter_code
_entity_poly.pdbx_strand_id
1 'polypeptide(L)'
;MSAGKPVDPRGPRFAAWITTVVLAAVLITEWWPLLLAQAVVFALGAFAGLRFAPYAVLYRWLVAPRLRPSSEREETAPVRFAQGIGFVFAGIGTISYATGITAVGVVATAAALLAALLNAAFGLCLGCEAYLLIRRLTPASGRAAS
;
A
#
# COMPACT_ATOMS: atom_id res chain seq x y z
N MET A 1 -16.98 -10.30 -5.28
CA MET A 1 -15.66 -9.63 -5.28
C MET A 1 -14.61 -10.73 -5.18
N SER A 2 -13.88 -11.00 -6.26
CA SER A 2 -12.94 -12.14 -6.31
C SER A 2 -11.86 -11.98 -5.25
N ALA A 3 -11.82 -12.90 -4.29
CA ALA A 3 -10.66 -13.10 -3.44
C ALA A 3 -9.47 -13.40 -4.36
N GLY A 4 -8.56 -12.43 -4.51
CA GLY A 4 -7.35 -12.62 -5.31
C GLY A 4 -6.54 -13.79 -4.76
N LYS A 5 -5.76 -14.46 -5.62
CA LYS A 5 -4.89 -15.57 -5.22
C LYS A 5 -4.03 -15.16 -4.01
N PRO A 6 -4.00 -15.96 -2.93
CA PRO A 6 -3.26 -15.61 -1.73
C PRO A 6 -1.78 -15.31 -2.00
N VAL A 7 -1.28 -14.21 -1.44
CA VAL A 7 0.07 -13.67 -1.70
C VAL A 7 1.03 -13.98 -0.55
N ASP A 8 2.31 -14.10 -0.86
CA ASP A 8 3.35 -14.25 0.17
C ASP A 8 3.51 -12.92 0.94
N PRO A 9 3.39 -12.90 2.28
CA PRO A 9 3.48 -11.67 3.10
C PRO A 9 4.84 -10.96 3.01
N ARG A 10 5.91 -11.65 2.61
CA ARG A 10 7.23 -11.04 2.41
C ARG A 10 7.26 -10.07 1.23
N GLY A 11 6.41 -10.28 0.22
CA GLY A 11 6.29 -9.39 -0.94
C GLY A 11 5.80 -7.99 -0.56
N PRO A 12 4.65 -7.87 0.11
CA PRO A 12 4.17 -6.60 0.67
C PRO A 12 5.18 -5.93 1.61
N ARG A 13 5.90 -6.68 2.46
CA ARG A 13 6.93 -6.12 3.34
C ARG A 13 8.12 -5.53 2.56
N PHE A 14 8.58 -6.23 1.54
CA PHE A 14 9.64 -5.72 0.66
C PHE A 14 9.20 -4.45 -0.08
N ALA A 15 7.98 -4.43 -0.60
CA ALA A 15 7.41 -3.24 -1.22
C ALA A 15 7.27 -2.08 -0.22
N ALA A 16 6.93 -2.37 1.05
CA ALA A 16 6.85 -1.37 2.10
C ALA A 16 8.22 -0.74 2.40
N TRP A 17 9.30 -1.53 2.49
CA TRP A 17 10.66 -1.01 2.64
C TRP A 17 11.06 -0.05 1.51
N ILE A 18 10.80 -0.41 0.25
CA ILE A 18 11.08 0.48 -0.89
C ILE A 18 10.25 1.76 -0.76
N THR A 19 8.97 1.62 -0.45
CA THR A 19 8.05 2.76 -0.31
C THR A 19 8.49 3.71 0.80
N THR A 20 8.96 3.19 1.94
CA THR A 20 9.51 3.98 3.04
C THR A 20 10.69 4.83 2.58
N VAL A 21 11.63 4.23 1.83
CA VAL A 21 12.80 4.96 1.29
C VAL A 21 12.36 6.05 0.31
N VAL A 22 11.42 5.74 -0.60
CA VAL A 22 10.90 6.71 -1.57
C VAL A 22 10.18 7.87 -0.88
N LEU A 23 9.30 7.59 0.09
CA LEU A 23 8.55 8.64 0.80
C LEU A 23 9.46 9.49 1.71
N ALA A 24 10.49 8.89 2.31
CA ALA A 24 11.51 9.65 3.05
C ALA A 24 12.30 10.58 2.12
N ALA A 25 12.69 10.10 0.94
CA ALA A 25 13.34 10.94 -0.07
C ALA A 25 12.43 12.10 -0.50
N VAL A 26 11.14 11.83 -0.76
CA VAL A 26 10.15 12.89 -1.07
C VAL A 26 10.05 13.93 0.03
N LEU A 27 10.05 13.54 1.32
CA LEU A 27 9.99 14.51 2.41
C LEU A 27 11.26 15.38 2.50
N ILE A 28 12.42 14.85 2.14
CA ILE A 28 13.68 15.60 2.17
C ILE A 28 13.78 16.54 0.96
N THR A 29 13.36 16.09 -0.22
CA THR A 29 13.54 16.84 -1.48
C THR A 29 12.30 17.64 -1.90
N GLU A 30 11.15 17.43 -1.25
CA GLU A 30 9.83 17.97 -1.61
C GLU A 30 9.47 17.76 -3.09
N TRP A 31 10.02 16.71 -3.70
CA TRP A 31 9.99 16.54 -5.15
C TRP A 31 8.70 15.84 -5.57
N TRP A 32 7.68 16.64 -5.89
CA TRP A 32 6.34 16.17 -6.24
C TRP A 32 6.29 15.12 -7.38
N PRO A 33 7.15 15.13 -8.42
CA PRO A 33 7.12 14.09 -9.46
C PRO A 33 7.46 12.70 -8.93
N LEU A 34 8.35 12.61 -7.93
CA LEU A 34 8.68 11.35 -7.27
C LEU A 34 7.49 10.82 -6.48
N LEU A 35 6.76 11.71 -5.79
CA LEU A 35 5.55 11.34 -5.08
C LEU A 35 4.43 10.91 -6.03
N LEU A 36 4.31 11.58 -7.19
CA LEU A 36 3.38 11.17 -8.25
C LEU A 36 3.70 9.77 -8.77
N ALA A 37 4.97 9.49 -9.03
CA ALA A 37 5.39 8.15 -9.47
C ALA A 37 5.03 7.09 -8.42
N GLN A 38 5.24 7.37 -7.13
CA GLN A 38 4.81 6.50 -6.04
C GLN A 38 3.27 6.36 -5.97
N ALA A 39 2.51 7.43 -6.23
CA ALA A 39 1.06 7.38 -6.31
C ALA A 39 0.60 6.44 -7.44
N VAL A 40 1.25 6.48 -8.61
CA VAL A 40 0.97 5.53 -9.71
C VAL A 40 1.25 4.09 -9.28
N VAL A 41 2.35 3.83 -8.56
CA VAL A 41 2.64 2.50 -8.03
C VAL A 41 1.52 2.01 -7.10
N PHE A 42 1.04 2.87 -6.20
CA PHE A 42 -0.10 2.56 -5.34
C PHE A 42 -1.38 2.29 -6.14
N ALA A 43 -1.67 3.12 -7.14
CA ALA A 43 -2.82 2.94 -8.02
C ALA A 43 -2.77 1.59 -8.77
N LEU A 44 -1.62 1.21 -9.30
CA LEU A 44 -1.43 -0.09 -9.95
C LEU A 44 -1.69 -1.25 -8.96
N GLY A 45 -1.16 -1.15 -7.74
CA GLY A 45 -1.42 -2.13 -6.69
C GLY A 45 -2.90 -2.23 -6.28
N ALA A 46 -3.58 -1.10 -6.16
CA ALA A 46 -4.97 -1.00 -5.75
C ALA A 46 -5.94 -1.48 -6.84
N PHE A 47 -5.77 -0.99 -8.08
CA PHE A 47 -6.76 -1.15 -9.15
C PHE A 47 -6.40 -2.28 -10.14
N ALA A 48 -5.16 -2.31 -10.64
CA ALA A 48 -4.71 -3.36 -11.57
C ALA A 48 -4.38 -4.68 -10.87
N GLY A 49 -4.07 -4.62 -9.57
CA GLY A 49 -3.85 -5.76 -8.68
C GLY A 49 -2.37 -6.06 -8.42
N LEU A 50 -2.09 -6.67 -7.27
CA LEU A 50 -0.72 -6.93 -6.77
C LEU A 50 0.17 -7.74 -7.72
N ARG A 51 -0.41 -8.50 -8.66
CA ARG A 51 0.39 -9.22 -9.67
C ARG A 51 1.16 -8.27 -10.59
N PHE A 52 0.62 -7.08 -10.87
CA PHE A 52 1.26 -6.09 -11.74
C PHE A 52 1.96 -4.98 -10.97
N ALA A 53 1.88 -4.98 -9.63
CA ALA A 53 2.58 -3.99 -8.82
C ALA A 53 4.11 -4.08 -9.10
N PRO A 54 4.77 -2.98 -9.51
CA PRO A 54 6.17 -2.99 -9.92
C PRO A 54 7.10 -3.61 -8.86
N TYR A 55 6.88 -3.26 -7.60
CA TYR A 55 7.68 -3.80 -6.48
C TYR A 55 7.41 -5.28 -6.23
N ALA A 56 6.19 -5.78 -6.52
CA ALA A 56 5.89 -7.20 -6.44
C ALA A 56 6.54 -8.00 -7.58
N VAL A 57 6.68 -7.41 -8.77
CA VAL A 57 7.46 -8.00 -9.87
C VAL A 57 8.93 -8.09 -9.46
N LEU A 58 9.48 -7.00 -8.92
CA LEU A 58 10.86 -6.95 -8.44
C LEU A 58 11.14 -7.99 -7.36
N TYR A 59 10.25 -8.12 -6.37
CA TYR A 59 10.33 -9.16 -5.33
C TYR A 59 10.38 -10.57 -5.95
N ARG A 60 9.46 -10.87 -6.88
CA ARG A 60 9.37 -12.21 -7.49
C ARG A 60 10.60 -12.57 -8.32
N TRP A 61 11.25 -11.60 -8.95
CA TRP A 61 12.42 -11.83 -9.79
C TRP A 61 13.73 -11.85 -9.01
N LEU A 62 13.92 -10.93 -8.06
CA LEU A 62 15.22 -10.76 -7.38
C LEU A 62 15.30 -11.50 -6.03
N VAL A 63 14.19 -11.54 -5.28
CA VAL A 63 14.18 -11.91 -3.86
C VAL A 63 13.57 -13.28 -3.64
N ALA A 64 12.41 -13.55 -4.25
CA ALA A 64 11.71 -14.82 -4.15
C ALA A 64 12.54 -16.06 -4.51
N PRO A 65 13.36 -16.09 -5.60
CA PRO A 65 14.17 -17.28 -5.92
C PRO A 65 15.28 -17.57 -4.89
N ARG A 66 15.61 -16.60 -4.03
CA ARG A 66 16.63 -16.76 -2.98
C ARG A 66 16.03 -17.19 -1.63
N LEU A 67 14.70 -17.25 -1.52
CA LEU A 67 13.99 -17.56 -0.28
C LEU A 67 13.37 -18.95 -0.33
N ARG A 68 13.35 -19.65 0.82
CA ARG A 68 12.62 -20.91 0.95
C ARG A 68 11.11 -20.69 0.76
N PRO A 69 10.38 -21.67 0.16
CA PRO A 69 8.94 -21.58 -0.03
C PRO A 69 8.24 -21.30 1.30
N SER A 70 7.36 -20.31 1.31
CA SER A 70 6.51 -19.98 2.46
C SER A 70 5.17 -20.71 2.34
N SER A 71 4.73 -21.32 3.44
CA SER A 71 3.39 -21.92 3.57
C SER A 71 2.34 -20.90 4.00
N GLU A 72 2.77 -19.77 4.56
CA GLU A 72 1.91 -18.69 5.01
C GLU A 72 1.47 -17.81 3.84
N ARG A 73 0.17 -17.52 3.77
CA ARG A 73 -0.46 -16.86 2.64
C ARG A 73 -1.45 -15.82 3.14
N GLU A 74 -1.31 -14.60 2.66
CA GLU A 74 -2.16 -13.48 3.05
C GLU A 74 -3.20 -13.16 1.97
N GLU A 75 -4.39 -12.73 2.40
CA GLU A 75 -5.47 -12.36 1.50
C GLU A 75 -5.10 -11.11 0.67
N THR A 76 -5.42 -11.13 -0.62
CA THR A 76 -5.08 -10.00 -1.51
C THR A 76 -5.98 -8.78 -1.28
N ALA A 77 -7.24 -8.98 -0.85
CA ALA A 77 -8.22 -7.91 -0.69
C ALA A 77 -7.78 -6.82 0.31
N PRO A 78 -7.36 -7.14 1.55
CA PRO A 78 -6.95 -6.12 2.51
C PRO A 78 -5.67 -5.38 2.06
N VAL A 79 -4.74 -6.05 1.37
CA VAL A 79 -3.55 -5.39 0.83
C VAL A 79 -3.91 -4.40 -0.28
N ARG A 80 -4.86 -4.73 -1.17
CA ARG A 80 -5.34 -3.77 -2.20
C ARG A 80 -5.99 -2.54 -1.58
N PHE A 81 -6.75 -2.73 -0.50
CA PHE A 81 -7.35 -1.63 0.24
C PHE A 81 -6.28 -0.70 0.84
N ALA A 82 -5.23 -1.27 1.45
CA ALA A 82 -4.10 -0.48 1.94
C ALA A 82 -3.40 0.32 0.82
N GLN A 83 -3.23 -0.27 -0.37
CA GLN A 83 -2.70 0.47 -1.53
C GLN A 83 -3.63 1.59 -1.99
N GLY A 84 -4.95 1.42 -1.88
CA GLY A 84 -5.92 2.48 -2.15
C GLY A 84 -5.79 3.66 -1.18
N ILE A 85 -5.61 3.39 0.12
CA ILE A 85 -5.34 4.42 1.12
C ILE A 85 -4.02 5.14 0.80
N GLY A 86 -2.96 4.39 0.51
CA GLY A 86 -1.67 4.96 0.12
C GLY A 86 -1.76 5.86 -1.11
N PHE A 87 -2.57 5.46 -2.10
CA PHE A 87 -2.85 6.27 -3.29
C PHE A 87 -3.52 7.61 -2.95
N VAL A 88 -4.51 7.60 -2.05
CA VAL A 88 -5.19 8.84 -1.62
C VAL A 88 -4.21 9.80 -0.95
N PHE A 89 -3.42 9.33 0.02
CA PHE A 89 -2.43 10.18 0.69
C PHE A 89 -1.35 10.69 -0.27
N ALA A 90 -0.80 9.82 -1.13
CA ALA A 90 0.19 10.23 -2.12
C ALA A 90 -0.39 11.22 -3.14
N GLY A 91 -1.65 11.04 -3.55
CA GLY A 91 -2.36 11.96 -4.44
C GLY A 91 -2.56 13.34 -3.82
N ILE A 92 -3.05 13.39 -2.57
CA ILE A 92 -3.16 14.65 -1.81
C ILE A 92 -1.79 15.32 -1.70
N GLY A 93 -0.77 14.58 -1.25
CA GLY A 93 0.58 15.11 -1.10
C GLY A 93 1.15 15.64 -2.40
N THR A 94 0.92 14.95 -3.52
CA THR A 94 1.36 15.37 -4.85
C THR A 94 0.71 16.69 -5.27
N ILE A 95 -0.62 16.79 -5.13
CA ILE A 95 -1.36 18.02 -5.46
C ILE A 95 -0.88 19.18 -4.59
N SER A 96 -0.70 18.94 -3.28
CA SER A 96 -0.23 19.95 -2.34
C SER A 96 1.17 20.46 -2.65
N TYR A 97 2.15 19.59 -2.93
CA TYR A 97 3.48 20.04 -3.35
C TYR A 97 3.46 20.74 -4.72
N ALA A 98 2.66 20.25 -5.68
CA ALA A 98 2.54 20.88 -7.00
C ALA A 98 1.91 22.28 -6.95
N THR A 99 1.03 22.53 -5.97
CA THR A 99 0.34 23.82 -5.76
C THR A 99 1.06 24.73 -4.75
N GLY A 100 2.16 24.26 -4.16
CA GLY A 100 2.96 25.03 -3.18
C GLY A 100 2.41 25.02 -1.75
N ILE A 101 1.36 24.25 -1.45
CA ILE A 101 0.81 24.10 -0.09
C ILE A 101 1.63 23.03 0.66
N THR A 102 2.90 23.34 0.93
CA THR A 102 3.89 22.38 1.45
C THR A 102 3.48 21.74 2.77
N ALA A 103 2.84 22.48 3.68
CA ALA A 103 2.38 21.93 4.97
C ALA A 103 1.43 20.73 4.81
N VAL A 104 0.47 20.81 3.88
CA VAL A 104 -0.45 19.70 3.59
C VAL A 104 0.30 18.54 2.92
N GLY A 105 1.23 18.87 2.02
CA GLY A 105 2.11 17.90 1.35
C GLY A 105 2.93 17.07 2.34
N VAL A 106 3.56 17.74 3.30
CA VAL A 106 4.37 17.14 4.36
C VAL A 106 3.51 16.24 5.25
N VAL A 107 2.37 16.74 5.75
CA VAL A 107 1.50 15.96 6.64
C VAL A 107 0.97 14.71 5.94
N ALA A 108 0.49 14.83 4.70
CA ALA A 108 -0.02 13.70 3.94
C ALA A 108 1.08 12.66 3.64
N THR A 109 2.28 13.12 3.25
CA THR A 109 3.41 12.25 2.95
C THR A 109 3.95 11.57 4.20
N ALA A 110 4.03 12.28 5.33
CA ALA A 110 4.46 11.73 6.61
C ALA A 110 3.48 10.67 7.13
N ALA A 111 2.17 10.87 6.96
CA ALA A 111 1.16 9.87 7.30
C ALA A 111 1.33 8.60 6.45
N ALA A 112 1.55 8.74 5.14
CA ALA A 112 1.84 7.61 4.25
C ALA A 112 3.14 6.89 4.63
N LEU A 113 4.19 7.65 4.99
CA LEU A 113 5.48 7.12 5.42
C LEU A 113 5.33 6.31 6.72
N LEU A 114 4.59 6.83 7.70
CA LEU A 114 4.33 6.13 8.96
C LEU A 114 3.63 4.80 8.71
N ALA A 115 2.58 4.80 7.88
CA ALA A 115 1.87 3.58 7.51
C ALA A 115 2.78 2.56 6.80
N ALA A 116 3.63 3.02 5.87
CA ALA A 116 4.59 2.18 5.17
C ALA A 116 5.66 1.60 6.12
N LEU A 117 6.20 2.42 7.03
CA LEU A 117 7.22 2.02 7.99
C LEU A 117 6.68 0.99 8.98
N LEU A 118 5.46 1.18 9.50
CA LEU A 118 4.82 0.22 10.40
C LEU A 118 4.63 -1.15 9.72
N ASN A 119 4.23 -1.15 8.45
CA ASN A 119 4.11 -2.38 7.67
C ASN A 119 5.50 -3.02 7.39
N ALA A 120 6.53 -2.21 7.14
CA ALA A 120 7.88 -2.67 6.88
C ALA A 120 8.55 -3.28 8.12
N ALA A 121 8.39 -2.65 9.30
CA ALA A 121 9.07 -3.00 10.54
C ALA A 121 8.32 -4.06 11.36
N PHE A 122 7.00 -3.95 11.49
CA PHE A 122 6.20 -4.81 12.38
C PHE A 122 5.31 -5.78 11.62
N GLY A 123 5.22 -5.68 10.28
CA GLY A 123 4.22 -6.42 9.51
C GLY A 123 2.78 -6.03 9.85
N LEU A 124 2.60 -4.93 10.59
CA LEU A 124 1.29 -4.38 10.95
C LEU A 124 0.80 -3.53 9.79
N CYS A 125 0.03 -4.16 8.91
CA CYS A 125 -0.65 -3.44 7.85
C CYS A 125 -1.93 -2.82 8.45
N LEU A 126 -1.85 -1.58 8.95
CA LEU A 126 -2.98 -0.87 9.57
C LEU A 126 -4.24 -0.85 8.69
N GLY A 127 -4.06 -0.81 7.36
CA GLY A 127 -5.15 -0.93 6.40
C GLY A 127 -5.83 -2.31 6.41
N CYS A 128 -5.09 -3.39 6.69
CA CYS A 128 -5.65 -4.74 6.84
C CYS A 128 -6.48 -4.85 8.12
N GLU A 129 -5.98 -4.34 9.25
CA GLU A 129 -6.73 -4.28 10.51
C GLU A 129 -8.00 -3.41 10.38
N ALA A 130 -7.88 -2.23 9.76
CA ALA A 130 -9.01 -1.37 9.47
C ALA A 130 -10.04 -2.05 8.57
N TYR A 131 -9.59 -2.77 7.53
CA TYR A 131 -10.48 -3.54 6.64
C TYR A 131 -11.24 -4.64 7.41
N LEU A 132 -10.55 -5.40 8.25
CA LEU A 132 -11.18 -6.43 9.09
C LEU A 132 -12.15 -5.82 10.10
N LEU A 133 -11.80 -4.69 10.72
CA LEU A 133 -12.67 -3.96 11.64
C LEU A 133 -13.92 -3.45 10.92
N ILE A 134 -13.77 -2.81 9.75
CA ILE A 134 -14.90 -2.37 8.92
C ILE A 134 -15.77 -3.57 8.55
N ARG A 135 -15.18 -4.71 8.15
CA ARG A 135 -15.95 -5.90 7.78
C ARG A 135 -16.67 -6.53 8.97
N ARG A 136 -16.11 -6.46 10.18
CA ARG A 136 -16.76 -6.91 11.43
C ARG A 136 -17.92 -6.00 11.84
N LEU A 137 -17.78 -4.68 11.61
CA LEU A 137 -18.78 -3.68 11.97
C LEU A 137 -19.85 -3.48 10.88
N THR A 138 -19.57 -3.87 9.64
CA THR A 138 -20.56 -3.86 8.55
C THR A 138 -21.53 -5.01 8.79
N PRO A 139 -22.79 -4.74 9.19
CA PRO A 139 -23.79 -5.78 9.29
C PRO A 139 -23.93 -6.42 7.91
N ALA A 140 -24.06 -7.74 7.83
CA ALA A 140 -24.48 -8.37 6.60
C ALA A 140 -25.90 -7.87 6.29
N SER A 141 -26.02 -6.77 5.54
CA SER A 141 -27.30 -6.25 5.08
C SER A 141 -28.01 -7.41 4.40
N GLY A 142 -29.08 -7.86 5.05
CA GLY A 142 -29.70 -9.15 4.81
C GLY A 142 -29.94 -9.41 3.32
N ARG A 143 -29.25 -10.42 2.78
CA ARG A 143 -29.93 -11.35 1.88
C ARG A 143 -30.86 -12.20 2.74
N ALA A 144 -31.96 -11.59 3.16
CA ALA A 144 -33.18 -12.29 3.49
C ALA A 144 -34.23 -11.71 2.54
N ALA A 145 -34.11 -12.08 1.27
CA ALA A 145 -35.21 -12.03 0.33
C ALA A 145 -35.85 -13.41 0.35
N SER A 146 -37.00 -13.52 1.00
CA SER A 146 -38.12 -14.42 0.69
C SER A 146 -39.20 -14.22 1.73
#